data_AF-A0A8X6FAI6-F1
#
_entry.id   AF-A0A8X6FAI6-F1
#
_cell.length_a   1.000
_cell.length_b   1.000
_cell.length_c   1.000
_cell.angle_alpha   90.00
_cell.angle_beta   90.00
_cell.angle_gamma   90.00
#
_symmetry.space_group_name_H-M   'P 1'
#
loop_
_entity.id
_entity.type
_entity.pdbx_description
1 polymer ?
#
loop_
_entity_poly.entity_id
_entity_poly.type
_entity_poly.pdbx_seq_one_letter_code
_entity_poly.pdbx_strand_id
1 'polypeptide(L)'
;MSVLTLDLGKQTGWAIFTDGVIQSGSESFHGSRFSGGGMHFLSFSNWLNSLKDISAVYFEEVRRHLGTDAAHCYGGFFAVLAAWCEGKKFLTKVFR
;
A
#
# COMPACT_ATOMS: atom_id res chain seq x y z
N MET A 1 18.89 -6.25 2.08
CA MET A 1 17.82 -6.15 1.04
C MET A 1 16.51 -5.98 1.77
N SER A 2 15.78 -4.88 1.54
CA SER A 2 14.53 -4.62 2.29
C SER A 2 13.30 -5.06 1.50
N VAL A 3 12.46 -5.90 2.11
CA VAL A 3 11.21 -6.40 1.53
C VAL A 3 10.04 -5.78 2.27
N LEU A 4 9.18 -5.08 1.54
CA LEU A 4 7.92 -4.54 2.06
C LEU A 4 6.79 -5.52 1.78
N THR A 5 5.94 -5.77 2.77
CA THR A 5 4.68 -6.50 2.64
C THR A 5 3.53 -5.59 3.04
N LEU A 6 2.42 -5.62 2.31
CA LEU A 6 1.26 -4.75 2.53
C LEU A 6 -0.06 -5.53 2.53
N ASP A 7 -0.94 -5.15 3.45
CA ASP A 7 -2.37 -5.43 3.42
C ASP A 7 -3.12 -4.13 3.09
N LEU A 8 -3.71 -4.05 1.91
CA LEU A 8 -4.21 -2.79 1.33
C LEU A 8 -5.60 -2.44 1.84
N GLY A 9 -5.72 -1.24 2.41
CA GLY A 9 -7.01 -0.68 2.81
C GLY A 9 -6.87 0.72 3.41
N LYS A 10 -8.02 1.34 3.74
CA LYS A 10 -8.03 2.63 4.48
C LYS A 10 -7.30 2.52 5.82
N GLN A 11 -7.28 1.34 6.44
CA GLN A 11 -6.25 0.94 7.38
C GLN A 11 -5.32 -0.03 6.63
N THR A 12 -4.06 0.34 6.42
CA THR A 12 -3.09 -0.50 5.71
C THR A 12 -2.16 -1.16 6.71
N GLY A 13 -2.11 -2.48 6.73
CA GLY A 13 -1.10 -3.23 7.48
C GLY A 13 0.22 -3.25 6.70
N TRP A 14 1.35 -3.18 7.41
CA TRP A 14 2.66 -3.27 6.76
C TRP A 14 3.68 -4.03 7.60
N ALA A 15 4.60 -4.71 6.93
CA ALA A 15 5.83 -5.20 7.54
C ALA A 15 7.01 -5.05 6.59
N ILE A 16 8.15 -4.66 7.15
CA ILE A 16 9.43 -4.51 6.47
C ILE A 16 10.40 -5.52 7.06
N PHE A 17 10.96 -6.38 6.20
CA PHE A 17 12.05 -7.27 6.54
C PHE A 17 13.37 -6.72 6.00
N THR A 18 14.32 -6.46 6.88
CA THR A 18 15.67 -5.98 6.53
C THR A 18 16.68 -6.72 7.39
N ASP A 19 17.59 -7.44 6.72
CA ASP A 19 18.77 -8.07 7.33
C ASP A 19 18.46 -8.91 8.59
N GLY A 20 17.41 -9.73 8.53
CA GLY A 20 17.01 -10.63 9.62
C GLY A 20 16.08 -10.01 10.66
N VAL A 21 15.80 -8.71 10.55
CA VAL A 21 14.91 -7.97 11.47
C VAL A 21 13.58 -7.66 10.77
N ILE A 22 12.49 -7.90 11.49
CA ILE A 22 11.14 -7.54 11.05
C ILE A 22 10.68 -6.31 11.85
N GLN A 23 10.29 -5.27 11.14
CA GLN A 23 9.51 -4.15 11.67
C GLN A 23 8.12 -4.22 11.08
N SER A 24 7.09 -3.89 11.86
CA SER A 24 5.70 -3.93 11.38
C SER A 24 4.85 -2.87 12.06
N GLY A 25 3.70 -2.60 11.46
CA GLY A 25 2.73 -1.67 11.98
C GLY A 25 1.49 -1.59 11.11
N SER A 26 0.72 -0.53 11.33
CA SER A 26 -0.41 -0.19 10.47
C SER A 26 -0.48 1.31 10.29
N GLU A 27 -0.86 1.76 9.10
CA GLU A 27 -1.00 3.16 8.74
C GLU A 27 -2.47 3.48 8.40
N SER A 28 -2.97 4.63 8.84
CA SER A 28 -4.36 5.03 8.60
C SER A 28 -4.44 6.10 7.52
N PHE A 29 -5.19 5.79 6.47
CA PHE A 29 -5.51 6.68 5.35
C PHE A 29 -6.99 7.05 5.33
N HIS A 30 -7.67 7.02 6.47
CA HIS A 30 -9.06 7.47 6.55
C HIS A 30 -9.14 8.97 6.27
N GLY A 31 -9.98 9.34 5.28
CA GLY A 31 -10.33 10.74 5.04
C GLY A 31 -11.26 11.29 6.12
N SER A 32 -11.30 12.61 6.23
CA SER A 32 -12.33 13.32 6.98
C SER A 32 -13.45 13.79 6.05
N ARG A 33 -14.59 14.25 6.60
CA ARG A 33 -15.65 14.90 5.81
C ARG A 33 -15.19 16.16 5.06
N PHE A 34 -14.04 16.72 5.44
CA PHE A 34 -13.43 17.89 4.81
C PHE A 34 -12.33 17.52 3.81
N SER A 35 -12.04 16.22 3.65
CA SER A 35 -11.01 15.74 2.73
C SER A 35 -11.61 15.55 1.34
N GLY A 36 -10.91 16.05 0.31
CA GLY A 36 -11.25 15.75 -1.08
C GLY A 36 -11.20 14.24 -1.34
N GLY A 37 -12.00 13.75 -2.30
CA GLY A 37 -12.16 12.32 -2.58
C GLY A 37 -10.85 11.58 -2.89
N GLY A 38 -9.81 12.26 -3.38
CA GLY A 38 -8.50 11.67 -3.64
C GLY A 38 -7.48 11.75 -2.50
N MET A 39 -7.81 12.38 -1.37
CA MET A 39 -6.82 12.68 -0.33
C MET A 39 -6.20 11.44 0.31
N HIS A 40 -6.97 10.36 0.48
CA HIS A 40 -6.45 9.11 1.04
C HIS A 40 -5.42 8.45 0.10
N PHE A 41 -5.62 8.54 -1.22
CA PHE A 41 -4.64 8.08 -2.21
C PHE A 41 -3.37 8.93 -2.21
N LEU A 42 -3.51 10.26 -2.07
CA LEU A 42 -2.36 11.16 -1.96
C LEU A 42 -1.56 10.88 -0.68
N SER A 43 -2.22 10.71 0.46
CA SER A 43 -1.57 10.36 1.73
C SER A 43 -0.83 9.03 1.63
N PHE A 44 -1.44 8.01 1.00
CA PHE A 44 -0.78 6.73 0.78
C PHE A 44 0.45 6.85 -0.13
N SER A 45 0.37 7.60 -1.23
CA SER A 45 1.51 7.87 -2.11
C SER A 45 2.66 8.57 -1.37
N ASN A 46 2.33 9.58 -0.55
CA ASN A 46 3.32 10.28 0.26
C ASN A 46 3.99 9.36 1.28
N TRP A 47 3.20 8.49 1.93
CA TRP A 47 3.72 7.49 2.86
C TRP A 47 4.66 6.50 2.16
N LEU A 48 4.28 5.94 1.01
CA LEU A 48 5.14 5.07 0.21
C LEU A 48 6.47 5.77 -0.14
N ASN A 49 6.42 7.03 -0.55
CA ASN A 49 7.62 7.82 -0.86
C ASN A 49 8.50 8.13 0.36
N SER A 50 7.96 8.06 1.57
CA SER A 50 8.74 8.23 2.81
C SER A 50 9.55 6.97 3.16
N LEU A 51 9.14 5.80 2.67
CA LEU A 51 9.86 4.53 2.90
C LEU A 51 11.19 4.54 2.14
N LYS A 52 12.25 4.04 2.79
CA LYS A 52 13.61 4.01 2.24
C LYS A 52 14.10 2.57 2.05
N ASP A 53 15.02 2.42 1.10
CA ASP A 53 15.78 1.19 0.85
C ASP A 53 14.93 -0.05 0.50
N ILE A 54 13.67 0.14 0.10
CA ILE A 54 12.78 -0.91 -0.38
C ILE A 54 13.28 -1.45 -1.72
N SER A 55 13.36 -2.76 -1.84
CA SER A 55 13.87 -3.46 -3.02
C SER A 55 12.85 -4.39 -3.67
N ALA A 56 11.87 -4.86 -2.89
CA ALA A 56 10.77 -5.66 -3.37
C ALA A 56 9.51 -5.33 -2.55
N VAL A 57 8.36 -5.42 -3.20
CA VAL A 57 7.07 -5.21 -2.57
C VAL A 57 6.18 -6.41 -2.83
N TYR A 58 5.55 -6.89 -1.77
CA TYR A 58 4.54 -7.92 -1.82
C TYR A 58 3.23 -7.43 -1.19
N PHE A 59 2.11 -7.88 -1.71
CA PHE A 59 0.80 -7.54 -1.17
C PHE A 59 -0.23 -8.62 -1.53
N GLU A 60 -1.33 -8.66 -0.78
CA GLU A 60 -2.43 -9.59 -1.02
C GLU A 60 -3.36 -9.08 -2.15
N GLU A 61 -3.68 -9.96 -3.10
CA GLU A 61 -4.70 -9.67 -4.11
C GLU A 61 -6.10 -9.90 -3.57
N VAL A 62 -6.86 -8.83 -3.37
CA VAL A 62 -8.27 -8.94 -2.97
C VAL A 62 -9.13 -8.92 -4.23
N ARG A 63 -9.67 -10.09 -4.62
CA ARG A 63 -10.55 -10.22 -5.80
C ARG A 63 -12.03 -10.09 -5.49
N ARG A 64 -12.42 -10.27 -4.23
CA ARG A 64 -13.83 -10.25 -3.80
C ARG A 64 -14.06 -9.14 -2.78
N HIS A 65 -14.88 -8.17 -3.16
CA HIS A 65 -15.32 -7.10 -2.27
C HIS A 65 -16.81 -7.24 -1.97
N LEU A 66 -17.21 -7.01 -0.72
CA LEU A 66 -18.61 -7.08 -0.30
C LEU A 66 -19.43 -5.83 -0.71
N GLY A 67 -18.78 -4.77 -1.21
CA GLY A 67 -19.45 -3.56 -1.66
C GLY A 67 -18.58 -2.69 -2.58
N THR A 68 -19.24 -1.78 -3.31
CA THR A 68 -18.61 -0.91 -4.31
C THR A 68 -17.59 0.05 -3.72
N ASP A 69 -17.86 0.63 -2.54
CA ASP A 69 -16.89 1.52 -1.87
C ASP A 69 -15.58 0.78 -1.53
N ALA A 70 -15.69 -0.44 -1.03
CA ALA A 70 -14.53 -1.28 -0.72
C ALA A 70 -13.73 -1.62 -1.98
N ALA A 71 -14.42 -1.95 -3.09
CA ALA A 71 -13.78 -2.21 -4.38
C ALA A 71 -13.07 -0.97 -4.94
N HIS A 72 -13.70 0.19 -4.88
CA HIS A 72 -13.11 1.46 -5.34
C HIS A 72 -11.89 1.84 -4.50
N CYS A 73 -11.99 1.72 -3.17
CA CYS A 73 -10.87 1.99 -2.27
C CYS A 73 -9.70 1.07 -2.60
N TYR A 74 -9.91 -0.26 -2.61
CA TYR A 74 -8.86 -1.21 -2.92
C TYR A 74 -8.23 -0.95 -4.29
N GLY A 75 -9.05 -0.79 -5.34
CA GLY A 75 -8.57 -0.53 -6.70
C GLY A 75 -7.74 0.76 -6.79
N GLY A 76 -8.13 1.82 -6.08
CA GLY A 76 -7.36 3.05 -6.04
C GLY A 76 -6.03 2.93 -5.29
N PHE A 77 -5.99 2.25 -4.14
CA PHE A 77 -4.74 1.97 -3.43
C PHE A 77 -3.81 1.08 -4.26
N PHE A 78 -4.35 0.04 -4.90
CA PHE A 78 -3.60 -0.83 -5.80
C PHE A 78 -3.01 -0.05 -6.99
N ALA A 79 -3.79 0.84 -7.62
CA ALA A 79 -3.30 1.66 -8.72
C ALA A 79 -2.14 2.57 -8.29
N VAL A 80 -2.22 3.20 -7.11
CA VAL A 80 -1.13 4.02 -6.56
C VAL A 80 0.11 3.17 -6.27
N LEU A 81 -0.06 2.00 -5.64
CA LEU A 81 1.04 1.10 -5.33
C LEU A 81 1.74 0.61 -6.60
N ALA A 82 0.97 0.15 -7.59
CA ALA A 82 1.50 -0.33 -8.85
C ALA A 82 2.28 0.76 -9.58
N ALA A 83 1.73 1.98 -9.68
CA ALA A 83 2.41 3.11 -10.29
C ALA A 83 3.71 3.48 -9.56
N TRP A 84 3.71 3.43 -8.22
CA TRP A 84 4.90 3.69 -7.40
C TRP A 84 6.00 2.64 -7.63
N CYS A 85 5.63 1.37 -7.66
CA CYS A 85 6.56 0.27 -7.92
C CYS A 85 7.18 0.35 -9.32
N GLU A 86 6.38 0.62 -10.35
CA GLU A 86 6.86 0.81 -11.73
C GLU A 86 7.82 2.00 -11.83
N GLY A 87 7.46 3.15 -11.23
CA GLY A 87 8.29 4.35 -11.23
C GLY A 87 9.64 4.16 -10.55
N LYS A 88 9.72 3.27 -9.56
CA LYS A 88 10.95 2.96 -8.81
C LYS A 88 11.67 1.69 -9.32
N LYS A 89 11.10 0.99 -10.31
CA LYS A 89 11.58 -0.29 -10.85
C LYS A 89 11.72 -1.38 -9.79
N PHE A 90 10.78 -1.44 -8.84
CA PHE A 90 10.75 -2.48 -7.82
C PHE A 90 10.26 -3.81 -8.40
N LEU A 91 10.76 -4.92 -7.85
CA LEU A 91 10.16 -6.23 -8.08
C LEU A 91 8.81 -6.29 -7.36
N THR A 92 7.72 -6.29 -8.13
CA THR A 92 6.35 -6.48 -7.64
C THR A 92 5.98 -7.96 -7.68
N LYS A 93 5.55 -8.50 -6.54
CA LYS A 93 4.99 -9.86 -6.46
C LYS A 93 3.71 -9.87 -5.66
N VAL A 94 2.65 -10.32 -6.31
CA VAL A 94 1.34 -10.52 -5.70
C VAL A 94 1.34 -11.86 -4.95
N PHE A 95 0.94 -11.86 -3.68
CA PHE A 95 0.57 -13.10 -3.00
C PHE A 95 -0.79 -13.56 -3.55
N ARG A 96 -0.81 -14.74 -4.16
CA ARG A 96 -2.04 -15.44 -4.59
C ARG A 96 -2.49 -16.42 -3.53
#